data_AF-A0A5M8NY98-F1
#
_entry.id   AF-A0A5M8NY98-F1
#
_cell.length_a   1.000
_cell.length_b   1.000
_cell.length_c   1.000
_cell.angle_alpha   90.00
_cell.angle_beta   90.00
_cell.angle_gamma   90.00
#
_symmetry.space_group_name_H-M   'P 1'
#
loop_
_entity.id
_entity.type
_entity.pdbx_description
1 polymer ?
#
loop_
_entity_poly.entity_id
_entity_poly.type
_entity_poly.pdbx_seq_one_letter_code
_entity_poly.pdbx_strand_id
1 'polypeptide(L)'
;MPFPVAIEEISMFQTAAMGSFPMIKLNDPPGIKNYYRAIIYINGKRMPNMKVLNDELTDGKLNSSLILFDPEYNDNNNIEKGDVIRIEMQCLDKGAYIYRALPT
;
A
#
# COMPACT_ATOMS: atom_id res chain seq x y z
N MET A 1 18.43 -7.66 6.59
CA MET A 1 17.38 -7.88 5.56
C MET A 1 16.04 -7.75 6.26
N PRO A 2 15.05 -7.06 5.66
CA PRO A 2 13.74 -6.91 6.30
C PRO A 2 13.03 -8.27 6.40
N PHE A 3 12.18 -8.44 7.41
CA PHE A 3 11.43 -9.67 7.59
C PHE A 3 10.27 -9.71 6.59
N PRO A 4 10.11 -10.78 5.79
CA PRO A 4 9.01 -10.88 4.83
C PRO A 4 7.66 -10.91 5.56
N VAL A 5 6.76 -10.00 5.19
CA VAL A 5 5.38 -9.95 5.72
C VAL A 5 4.40 -10.10 4.57
N ALA A 6 3.53 -11.10 4.67
CA ALA A 6 2.49 -11.34 3.68
C ALA A 6 1.29 -10.39 3.90
N ILE A 7 0.57 -10.11 2.81
CA ILE A 7 -0.77 -9.53 2.93
C ILE A 7 -1.70 -10.63 3.39
N GLU A 8 -2.46 -10.38 4.46
CA GLU A 8 -3.43 -11.34 4.98
C GLU A 8 -4.81 -11.14 4.35
N GLU A 9 -5.18 -9.89 4.10
CA GLU A 9 -6.47 -9.53 3.54
C GLU A 9 -6.32 -8.38 2.56
N ILE A 10 -7.05 -8.47 1.44
CA ILE A 10 -7.30 -7.36 0.51
C ILE A 10 -8.81 -7.19 0.45
N SER A 11 -9.29 -5.96 0.70
CA SER A 11 -10.69 -5.59 0.62
C SER A 11 -10.86 -4.24 -0.07
N MET A 12 -12.10 -3.86 -0.38
CA MET A 12 -12.42 -2.56 -0.95
C MET A 12 -13.08 -1.69 0.12
N PHE A 13 -12.58 -0.46 0.26
CA PHE A 13 -13.16 0.57 1.11
C PHE A 13 -13.73 1.66 0.23
N GLN A 14 -15.02 1.98 0.42
CA GLN A 14 -15.70 2.99 -0.37
C GLN A 14 -16.06 4.19 0.50
N THR A 15 -15.79 5.38 -0.01
CA THR A 15 -16.19 6.64 0.62
C THR A 15 -16.94 7.50 -0.37
N ALA A 16 -17.92 8.26 0.12
CA ALA A 16 -18.68 9.18 -0.73
C ALA A 16 -17.81 10.32 -1.30
N ALA A 17 -16.74 10.71 -0.61
CA ALA A 17 -15.90 11.84 -0.99
C ALA A 17 -14.76 11.47 -1.95
N MET A 18 -14.24 10.25 -1.85
CA MET A 18 -13.00 9.85 -2.55
C MET A 18 -13.20 8.67 -3.51
N GLY A 19 -14.36 7.99 -3.48
CA GLY A 19 -14.58 6.79 -4.30
C GLY A 19 -14.08 5.52 -3.62
N SER A 20 -13.65 4.56 -4.44
CA SER A 20 -13.29 3.20 -4.00
C SER A 20 -11.79 3.02 -3.95
N PHE A 21 -11.27 2.53 -2.82
CA PHE A 21 -9.85 2.25 -2.63
C PHE A 21 -9.63 0.83 -2.12
N PRO A 22 -8.54 0.17 -2.52
CA PRO A 22 -8.13 -1.05 -1.87
C PRO A 22 -7.64 -0.77 -0.46
N MET A 23 -8.01 -1.64 0.47
CA MET A 23 -7.48 -1.71 1.82
C MET A 23 -6.73 -3.02 1.97
N ILE A 24 -5.52 -2.96 2.52
CA ILE A 24 -4.75 -4.15 2.89
C ILE A 24 -4.69 -4.29 4.40
N LYS A 25 -4.63 -5.54 4.87
CA LYS A 25 -4.28 -5.88 6.24
C LYS A 25 -3.04 -6.76 6.27
N LEU A 26 -2.13 -6.44 7.18
CA LEU A 26 -0.90 -7.19 7.42
C LEU A 26 -0.60 -7.26 8.91
N ASN A 27 -0.03 -8.37 9.34
CA ASN A 27 0.47 -8.56 10.70
C ASN A 27 1.97 -8.27 10.73
N ASP A 28 2.32 -7.14 11.34
CA ASP A 28 3.71 -6.76 11.55
C ASP A 28 4.29 -7.53 12.76
N PRO A 29 5.43 -8.22 12.59
CA PRO A 29 6.01 -9.02 13.67
C PRO A 29 6.57 -8.13 14.80
N PRO A 30 6.25 -8.44 16.07
CA PRO A 30 6.62 -7.58 17.20
C PRO A 30 8.14 -7.47 17.38
N GLY A 31 8.62 -6.26 17.61
CA GLY A 31 10.03 -5.96 17.90
C GLY A 31 10.96 -5.99 16.68
N ILE A 32 10.42 -6.14 15.46
CA ILE A 32 11.20 -6.12 14.22
C ILE A 32 10.87 -4.84 13.46
N LYS A 33 11.85 -3.95 13.33
CA LYS A 33 11.69 -2.74 12.51
C LYS A 33 11.53 -3.08 11.03
N ASN A 34 10.35 -2.84 10.48
CA ASN A 34 10.02 -3.05 9.08
C ASN A 34 9.51 -1.78 8.41
N TYR A 35 9.87 -1.65 7.14
CA TYR A 35 9.42 -0.59 6.26
C TYR A 35 8.77 -1.21 5.05
N TYR A 36 7.65 -0.65 4.62
CA TYR A 36 6.86 -1.24 3.54
C TYR A 36 6.62 -0.24 2.43
N ARG A 37 6.50 -0.77 1.22
CA ARG A 37 6.03 -0.04 0.06
C ARG A 37 4.93 -0.83 -0.62
N ALA A 38 3.79 -0.17 -0.81
CA ALA A 38 2.71 -0.67 -1.63
C ALA A 38 2.77 -0.04 -3.02
N ILE A 39 2.73 -0.89 -4.05
CA ILE A 39 2.56 -0.51 -5.45
C ILE A 39 1.22 -1.07 -5.93
N ILE A 40 0.38 -0.22 -6.50
CA ILE A 40 -0.92 -0.62 -7.05
C ILE A 40 -0.88 -0.62 -8.58
N TYR A 41 -1.53 -1.63 -9.14
CA TYR A 41 -1.80 -1.76 -10.56
C TYR A 41 -3.30 -1.89 -10.77
N ILE A 42 -3.83 -1.13 -11.73
CA ILE A 42 -5.24 -1.18 -12.14
C ILE A 42 -5.25 -1.61 -13.61
N ASN A 43 -5.90 -2.72 -13.93
CA ASN A 43 -5.94 -3.30 -15.28
C ASN A 43 -4.53 -3.48 -15.89
N GLY A 44 -3.56 -3.86 -15.06
CA GLY A 44 -2.15 -4.05 -15.45
C GLY A 44 -1.33 -2.76 -15.52
N LYS A 45 -1.96 -1.57 -15.52
CA LYS A 45 -1.28 -0.27 -15.50
C LYS A 45 -0.79 0.05 -14.10
N ARG A 46 0.51 0.29 -13.95
CA ARG A 46 1.11 0.70 -12.67
C ARG A 46 0.75 2.16 -12.37
N MET A 47 0.18 2.42 -11.19
CA MET A 47 -0.05 3.78 -10.74
C MET A 47 1.27 4.41 -10.26
N PRO A 48 1.52 5.71 -10.53
CA PRO A 48 2.79 6.36 -10.20
C PRO A 48 2.97 6.56 -8.68
N ASN A 49 1.85 6.68 -7.95
CA ASN A 49 1.88 6.84 -6.51
C ASN A 49 2.17 5.52 -5.81
N MET A 50 3.06 5.59 -4.84
CA MET A 50 3.38 4.49 -3.93
C MET A 50 3.11 4.93 -2.51
N LYS A 51 2.42 4.10 -1.73
CA LYS A 51 2.31 4.33 -0.31
C LYS A 51 3.51 3.71 0.37
N VAL A 52 4.27 4.51 1.10
CA VAL A 52 5.31 4.02 2.00
C VAL A 52 4.72 3.99 3.40
N LEU A 53 4.85 2.86 4.09
CA LEU A 53 4.35 2.64 5.44
C LEU A 53 5.52 2.34 6.37
N ASN A 54 5.45 2.80 7.61
CA ASN A 54 6.33 2.39 8.69
C ASN A 54 5.50 1.78 9.84
N ASP A 55 6.20 1.08 10.72
CA ASP A 55 5.65 0.30 11.84
C ASP A 55 5.67 1.06 13.18
N GLU A 56 6.16 2.30 13.22
CA GLU A 56 6.40 3.05 14.46
C GLU A 56 5.16 3.18 15.37
N LEU A 57 3.95 3.09 14.80
CA LEU A 57 2.67 3.14 15.53
C LEU A 57 1.95 1.79 15.59
N THR A 58 2.44 0.77 14.87
CA THR A 58 1.78 -0.52 14.67
C THR A 58 2.62 -1.74 15.04
N ASP A 59 3.77 -1.56 15.72
CA ASP A 59 4.63 -2.66 16.18
C ASP A 59 3.81 -3.75 16.91
N GLY A 60 3.83 -4.97 16.34
CA GLY A 60 3.08 -6.12 16.86
C GLY A 60 1.56 -6.04 16.73
N LYS A 61 1.02 -5.11 15.93
CA LYS A 61 -0.42 -4.91 15.73
C LYS A 61 -0.82 -5.14 14.28
N LEU A 62 -2.10 -5.49 14.09
CA LEU A 62 -2.73 -5.55 12.78
C LEU A 62 -2.71 -4.15 12.15
N ASN A 63 -1.98 -4.00 11.04
CA ASN A 63 -1.92 -2.76 10.29
C ASN A 63 -2.94 -2.81 9.15
N SER A 64 -3.96 -1.95 9.21
CA SER A 64 -4.93 -1.74 8.13
C SER A 64 -4.58 -0.46 7.38
N SER A 65 -4.33 -0.58 6.08
CA SER A 65 -3.85 0.53 5.26
C SER A 65 -4.66 0.69 3.99
N LEU A 66 -5.29 1.85 3.81
CA LEU A 66 -5.83 2.30 2.53
C LEU A 66 -4.68 2.55 1.56
N ILE A 67 -4.77 1.98 0.36
CA ILE A 67 -3.79 2.17 -0.71
C ILE A 67 -4.31 3.28 -1.62
N LEU A 68 -3.86 4.50 -1.33
CA LEU A 68 -4.20 5.67 -2.13
C LEU A 68 -3.42 5.64 -3.45
N PHE A 69 -4.12 6.02 -4.52
CA PHE A 69 -3.54 6.29 -5.83
C PHE A 69 -4.08 7.63 -6.31
N ASP A 70 -3.35 8.27 -7.24
CA ASP A 70 -3.85 9.47 -7.89
C ASP A 70 -4.77 9.06 -9.04
N PRO A 71 -6.06 9.42 -8.99
CA PRO A 71 -7.00 9.00 -10.00
C PRO A 71 -6.72 9.57 -11.39
N GLU A 72 -6.01 10.70 -11.53
CA GLU A 72 -5.67 11.29 -12.84
C GLU A 72 -4.81 10.36 -13.72
N TYR A 73 -4.14 9.39 -13.09
CA TYR A 73 -3.33 8.39 -13.79
C TYR A 73 -4.11 7.11 -14.13
N ASN A 74 -5.36 6.99 -13.68
CA ASN A 74 -6.24 5.91 -14.08
C ASN A 74 -7.17 6.37 -15.21
N ASP A 75 -7.43 5.49 -16.19
CA ASP A 75 -8.12 5.89 -17.42
C ASP A 75 -9.55 6.39 -17.15
N ASN A 76 -10.22 5.87 -16.10
CA ASN A 76 -11.57 6.26 -15.70
C ASN A 76 -11.61 7.17 -14.45
N ASN A 77 -10.47 7.71 -13.99
CA ASN A 77 -10.37 8.54 -12.78
C ASN A 77 -10.95 7.93 -11.48
N ASN A 78 -11.26 6.62 -11.46
CA ASN A 78 -11.73 5.89 -10.29
C ASN A 78 -11.59 4.37 -10.51
N ILE A 79 -11.69 3.56 -9.45
CA ILE A 79 -11.84 2.10 -9.57
C ILE A 79 -13.31 1.76 -9.75
N GLU A 80 -13.60 0.98 -10.79
CA GLU A 80 -14.95 0.57 -11.17
C GLU A 80 -15.14 -0.94 -11.08
N LYS A 81 -16.41 -1.37 -11.07
CA LYS A 81 -16.74 -2.80 -11.04
C LYS A 81 -16.28 -3.45 -12.34
N GLY A 82 -15.41 -4.45 -12.21
CA GLY A 82 -14.83 -5.17 -13.35
C GLY A 82 -13.33 -4.93 -13.49
N ASP A 83 -12.79 -3.89 -12.84
CA ASP A 83 -11.35 -3.63 -12.82
C ASP A 83 -10.59 -4.76 -12.10
N VAL A 84 -9.42 -5.09 -12.63
CA VAL A 84 -8.48 -6.03 -12.01
C VAL A 84 -7.44 -5.24 -11.23
N ILE A 85 -7.47 -5.39 -9.91
CA ILE A 85 -6.53 -4.73 -9.00
C ILE A 85 -5.45 -5.71 -8.59
N ARG A 86 -4.18 -5.29 -8.71
CA ARG A 86 -3.03 -6.00 -8.14
C ARG A 86 -2.30 -5.07 -7.19
N ILE A 87 -2.02 -5.57 -5.99
CA ILE A 87 -1.20 -4.87 -5.00
C ILE A 87 0.09 -5.67 -4.83
N GLU A 88 1.21 -4.98 -4.93
CA GLU A 88 2.53 -5.52 -4.67
C GLU A 88 3.08 -4.87 -3.41
N MET A 89 3.33 -5.69 -2.40
CA MET A 89 3.94 -5.27 -1.13
C MET A 89 5.42 -5.63 -1.13
N GLN A 90 6.26 -4.62 -0.94
CA GLN A 90 7.70 -4.75 -0.86
C GLN A 90 8.16 -4.41 0.56
N CYS A 91 8.93 -5.30 1.17
CA CYS A 91 9.66 -5.01 2.40
C CYS A 91 10.96 -4.27 2.04
N LEU A 92 11.16 -3.10 2.61
CA LEU A 92 12.33 -2.25 2.37
C LEU A 92 13.31 -2.34 3.53
N ASP A 93 14.61 -2.27 3.23
CA ASP A 93 15.58 -1.91 4.26
C ASP A 93 15.46 -0.42 4.62
N LYS A 94 16.04 -0.06 5.77
CA LYS A 94 15.97 1.31 6.31
C LYS A 94 16.53 2.37 5.35
N GLY A 95 17.60 2.07 4.62
CA GLY A 95 18.21 3.02 3.68
C GLY A 95 17.30 3.28 2.48
N ALA A 96 16.73 2.22 1.92
CA ALA A 96 15.74 2.33 0.83
C ALA A 96 14.49 3.11 1.26
N TYR A 97 14.00 2.88 2.48
CA TYR A 97 12.91 3.67 3.06
C TYR A 97 13.26 5.16 3.15
N ILE A 98 14.41 5.50 3.76
CA ILE A 98 14.84 6.89 3.93
C ILE A 98 14.96 7.59 2.57
N TYR A 99 15.62 6.96 1.60
CA TYR A 99 15.77 7.53 0.26
C TYR A 99 14.43 7.84 -0.41
N ARG A 100 13.42 6.98 -0.23
CA ARG A 100 12.07 7.17 -0.78
C ARG A 100 11.18 8.13 0.02
N ALA A 101 11.43 8.29 1.32
CA ALA A 101 10.64 9.16 2.20
C ALA A 101 11.06 10.63 2.12
N LEU A 102 12.22 10.94 1.55
CA LEU A 102 12.65 12.31 1.30
C LEU A 102 11.89 12.91 0.11
N PRO A 103 11.38 14.15 0.21
CA PRO A 103 10.82 14.84 -0.94
C PRO A 103 11.94 15.10 -1.95
N THR A 104 11.79 14.55 -3.16
CA THR A 104 12.63 14.85 -4.33
C THR A 104 12.08 16.06 -5.08
#